data_AF-A0A2D6E4T9-F1
#
_entry.id   AF-A0A2D6E4T9-F1
#
_cell.length_a   1.000
_cell.length_b   1.000
_cell.length_c   1.000
_cell.angle_alpha   90.00
_cell.angle_beta   90.00
_cell.angle_gamma   90.00
#
_symmetry.space_group_name_H-M   'P 1'
#
loop_
_entity.id
_entity.type
_entity.pdbx_description
1 polymer ?
#
loop_
_entity_poly.entity_id
_entity_poly.type
_entity_poly.pdbx_seq_one_letter_code
_entity_poly.pdbx_strand_id
1 'polypeptide(L)'
;MVLTTKSTTPKSRFKKPLSREEKIALNHKLADRARDMLEHFGLKYADYESYISTTCPIHDGADNPSAFSICTDSDDDMYGLWRCWTRGCEQSYSHDMLGLIHALMEVSQKAKIRFPDVIEFAINFTETSAEQLKQYANNSEHNVFDKFVKAVEKKKKDSSTKISRENVRKSLTRPAKYYIDRGFTEKVLD
;
A
#
# COMPACT_ATOMS: atom_id res chain seq x y z
N MET A 1 -6.98 29.81 16.99
CA MET A 1 -7.29 29.17 18.28
C MET A 1 -7.01 27.68 18.10
N VAL A 2 -5.80 27.24 18.44
CA VAL A 2 -5.34 25.85 18.18
C VAL A 2 -5.74 25.00 19.38
N LEU A 3 -6.61 24.03 19.16
CA LEU A 3 -7.00 23.06 20.18
C LEU A 3 -5.82 22.10 20.40
N THR A 4 -4.98 22.41 21.39
CA THR A 4 -4.01 21.45 21.94
C THR A 4 -4.77 20.48 22.84
N THR A 5 -5.23 19.36 22.30
CA THR A 5 -5.70 18.25 23.13
C THR A 5 -4.48 17.56 23.72
N LYS A 6 -4.33 17.65 25.05
CA LYS A 6 -3.39 16.82 25.79
C LYS A 6 -3.85 15.36 25.64
N SER A 7 -3.15 14.60 24.81
CA SER A 7 -3.33 13.15 24.71
C SER A 7 -2.75 12.50 25.98
N THR A 8 -3.58 12.30 26.99
CA THR A 8 -3.31 11.29 28.00
C THR A 8 -3.53 9.94 27.34
N THR A 9 -2.46 9.19 27.08
CA THR A 9 -2.51 7.85 26.51
C THR A 9 -3.39 6.96 27.38
N PRO A 10 -4.49 6.41 26.85
CA PRO A 10 -5.25 5.38 27.54
C PRO A 10 -4.33 4.21 27.91
N LYS A 11 -4.61 3.52 29.02
CA LYS A 11 -3.92 2.26 29.31
C LYS A 11 -4.27 1.27 28.19
N SER A 12 -3.26 0.72 27.52
CA SER A 12 -3.41 -0.28 26.45
C SER A 12 -4.47 -1.32 26.82
N ARG A 13 -5.46 -1.47 25.93
CA ARG A 13 -6.55 -2.45 26.06
C ARG A 13 -6.04 -3.91 25.98
N PHE A 14 -4.80 -4.12 25.55
CA PHE A 14 -4.23 -5.45 25.33
C PHE A 14 -3.10 -5.74 26.32
N LYS A 15 -3.28 -6.82 27.11
CA LYS A 15 -2.26 -7.33 28.03
C LYS A 15 -1.16 -8.15 27.35
N LYS A 16 -1.34 -8.53 26.08
CA LYS A 16 -0.43 -9.35 25.27
C LYS A 16 -0.25 -8.74 23.88
N PRO A 17 0.93 -8.85 23.25
CA PRO A 17 1.13 -8.50 21.85
C PRO A 17 0.19 -9.27 20.91
N LEU A 18 -0.31 -8.62 19.86
CA LEU A 18 -1.11 -9.26 18.81
C LEU A 18 -0.30 -10.35 18.07
N SER A 19 -0.97 -11.44 17.73
CA SER A 19 -0.44 -12.49 16.83
C SER A 19 -0.22 -11.95 15.42
N ARG A 20 0.42 -12.75 14.57
CA ARG A 20 0.62 -12.38 13.16
C ARG A 20 -0.71 -12.25 12.42
N GLU A 21 -1.62 -13.18 12.66
CA GLU A 21 -2.95 -13.28 12.04
C GLU A 21 -3.83 -12.11 12.49
N GLU A 22 -3.77 -11.74 13.78
CA GLU A 22 -4.46 -10.57 14.31
C GLU A 22 -3.93 -9.26 13.68
N LYS A 23 -2.63 -9.16 13.39
CA LYS A 23 -2.06 -7.99 12.68
C LYS A 23 -2.49 -7.94 11.22
N ILE A 24 -2.58 -9.08 10.54
CA ILE A 24 -3.09 -9.16 9.17
C ILE A 24 -4.55 -8.69 9.14
N ALA A 25 -5.37 -9.18 10.07
CA ALA A 25 -6.77 -8.76 10.22
C ALA A 25 -6.88 -7.23 10.43
N LEU A 26 -6.01 -6.67 11.28
CA LEU A 26 -5.98 -5.24 11.53
C LEU A 26 -5.54 -4.45 10.29
N ASN A 27 -4.54 -4.92 9.55
CA ASN A 27 -4.11 -4.31 8.29
C ASN A 27 -5.25 -4.26 7.26
N HIS A 28 -6.03 -5.33 7.10
CA HIS A 28 -7.18 -5.34 6.18
C HIS A 28 -8.24 -4.33 6.61
N LYS A 29 -8.58 -4.27 7.90
CA LYS A 29 -9.53 -3.29 8.44
C LYS A 29 -9.06 -1.84 8.25
N LEU A 30 -7.74 -1.62 8.29
CA LEU A 30 -7.15 -0.31 7.97
C LEU A 30 -7.23 0.00 6.48
N ALA A 31 -7.02 -1.00 5.62
CA ALA A 31 -7.15 -0.84 4.17
C ALA A 31 -8.60 -0.49 3.77
N ASP A 32 -9.60 -1.12 4.41
CA ASP A 32 -11.02 -0.81 4.23
C ASP A 32 -11.31 0.68 4.53
N ARG A 33 -10.50 1.30 5.40
CA ARG A 33 -10.61 2.69 5.85
C ARG A 33 -9.45 3.56 5.38
N ALA A 34 -8.78 3.21 4.29
CA ALA A 34 -7.60 3.95 3.80
C ALA A 34 -7.92 5.42 3.51
N ARG A 35 -9.12 5.72 2.97
CA ARG A 35 -9.60 7.08 2.69
C ARG A 35 -9.74 7.90 3.97
N ASP A 36 -10.53 7.41 4.94
CA ASP A 36 -10.69 8.03 6.26
C ASP A 36 -9.34 8.27 6.95
N MET A 37 -8.41 7.32 6.80
CA MET A 37 -7.08 7.41 7.40
C MET A 37 -6.29 8.56 6.77
N LEU A 38 -6.27 8.67 5.44
CA LEU A 38 -5.62 9.79 4.76
C LEU A 38 -6.26 11.13 5.14
N GLU A 39 -7.58 11.21 5.23
CA GLU A 39 -8.30 12.39 5.69
C GLU A 39 -7.96 12.76 7.15
N HIS A 40 -7.85 11.77 8.03
CA HIS A 40 -7.45 11.96 9.43
C HIS A 40 -6.06 12.62 9.54
N PHE A 41 -5.12 12.26 8.67
CA PHE A 41 -3.80 12.89 8.60
C PHE A 41 -3.76 14.17 7.75
N GLY A 42 -4.92 14.64 7.25
CA GLY A 42 -5.03 15.88 6.47
C GLY A 42 -4.42 15.78 5.07
N LEU A 43 -4.31 14.56 4.52
CA LEU A 43 -3.68 14.31 3.23
C LEU A 43 -4.71 14.44 2.10
N LYS A 44 -4.37 15.21 1.08
CA LYS A 44 -5.10 15.21 -0.19
C LYS A 44 -4.66 14.02 -1.02
N TYR A 45 -5.58 13.40 -1.73
CA TYR A 45 -5.28 12.25 -2.58
C TYR A 45 -6.14 12.25 -3.84
N ALA A 46 -5.63 11.58 -4.87
CA ALA A 46 -6.38 11.17 -6.05
C ALA A 46 -6.89 9.74 -5.83
N ASP A 47 -8.18 9.55 -6.05
CA ASP A 47 -8.86 8.28 -5.85
C ASP A 47 -9.07 7.59 -7.20
N TYR A 48 -8.56 6.39 -7.35
CA TYR A 48 -8.75 5.54 -8.53
C TYR A 48 -9.47 4.26 -8.10
N GLU A 49 -10.00 3.54 -9.08
CA GLU A 49 -10.81 2.34 -8.85
C GLU A 49 -10.10 1.31 -7.96
N SER A 50 -8.82 1.02 -8.24
CA SER A 50 -8.05 -0.03 -7.56
C SER A 50 -6.95 0.49 -6.61
N TYR A 51 -6.73 1.80 -6.56
CA TYR A 51 -5.70 2.38 -5.72
C TYR A 51 -5.95 3.86 -5.42
N ILE A 52 -5.33 4.34 -4.34
CA ILE A 52 -5.25 5.76 -4.01
C ILE A 52 -3.84 6.24 -4.32
N SER A 53 -3.68 7.46 -4.82
CA SER A 53 -2.38 8.09 -5.05
C SER A 53 -2.28 9.46 -4.42
N THR A 54 -1.08 9.82 -3.93
CA THR A 54 -0.80 11.16 -3.43
C THR A 54 0.70 11.47 -3.55
N THR A 55 1.07 12.71 -3.24
CA THR A 55 2.44 13.08 -2.91
C THR A 55 2.88 12.28 -1.68
N CYS A 56 4.11 11.75 -1.67
CA CYS A 56 4.55 10.94 -0.54
C CYS A 56 4.52 11.74 0.77
N PRO A 57 3.74 11.31 1.78
CA PRO A 57 3.57 12.07 3.02
C PRO A 57 4.70 11.81 4.04
N ILE A 58 5.67 10.95 3.71
CA ILE A 58 6.65 10.43 4.68
C ILE A 58 7.99 11.17 4.63
N HIS A 59 8.42 11.64 3.45
CA HIS A 59 9.72 12.31 3.30
C HIS A 59 9.57 13.73 2.79
N ASP A 60 10.51 14.58 3.19
CA ASP A 60 10.56 15.97 2.78
C ASP A 60 10.92 16.14 1.29
N GLY A 61 10.38 17.20 0.69
CA GLY A 61 10.63 17.56 -0.71
C GLY A 61 9.89 16.70 -1.71
N ALA A 62 8.87 15.95 -1.28
CA ALA A 62 7.96 15.27 -2.18
C ALA A 62 7.07 16.30 -2.90
N ASP A 63 7.11 16.29 -4.23
CA ASP A 63 6.38 17.22 -5.11
C ASP A 63 5.54 16.50 -6.16
N ASN A 64 5.89 15.26 -6.50
CA ASN A 64 5.16 14.44 -7.46
C ASN A 64 3.89 13.84 -6.83
N PRO A 65 2.68 14.20 -7.30
CA PRO A 65 1.41 13.72 -6.76
C PRO A 65 1.13 12.24 -7.03
N SER A 66 1.96 11.56 -7.83
CA SER A 66 1.91 10.13 -8.09
C SER A 66 3.07 9.35 -7.45
N ALA A 67 3.85 10.00 -6.57
CA ALA A 67 5.00 9.38 -5.91
C ALA A 67 4.62 8.32 -4.87
N PHE A 68 3.36 8.23 -4.48
CA PHE A 68 2.89 7.30 -3.47
C PHE A 68 1.57 6.66 -3.90
N SER A 69 1.40 5.39 -3.55
CA SER A 69 0.18 4.63 -3.83
C SER A 69 -0.19 3.70 -2.68
N ILE A 70 -1.50 3.51 -2.46
CA ILE A 70 -2.08 2.45 -1.61
C ILE A 70 -3.01 1.63 -2.49
N CYS A 71 -2.83 0.31 -2.55
CA CYS A 71 -3.77 -0.56 -3.26
C CYS A 71 -5.03 -0.78 -2.42
N THR A 72 -6.19 -0.49 -3.01
CA THR A 72 -7.51 -0.56 -2.36
C THR A 72 -8.43 -1.59 -2.99
N ASP A 73 -7.96 -2.34 -3.99
CA ASP A 73 -8.69 -3.44 -4.59
C ASP A 73 -8.58 -4.68 -3.70
N SER A 74 -9.70 -5.09 -3.08
CA SER A 74 -9.76 -6.24 -2.18
C SER A 74 -9.52 -7.59 -2.86
N ASP A 75 -9.66 -7.65 -4.19
CA ASP A 75 -9.40 -8.86 -4.98
C ASP A 75 -7.94 -8.94 -5.48
N ASP A 76 -7.14 -7.89 -5.25
CA ASP A 76 -5.71 -7.85 -5.58
C ASP A 76 -4.85 -8.40 -4.42
N ASP A 77 -3.77 -9.11 -4.74
CA ASP A 77 -2.83 -9.62 -3.75
C ASP A 77 -2.05 -8.51 -3.03
N MET A 78 -2.05 -7.30 -3.60
CA MET A 78 -1.45 -6.10 -3.02
C MET A 78 -2.42 -5.32 -2.13
N TYR A 79 -3.62 -5.82 -1.86
CA TYR A 79 -4.62 -5.12 -1.05
C TYR A 79 -4.05 -4.63 0.29
N GLY A 80 -4.22 -3.33 0.58
CA GLY A 80 -3.73 -2.72 1.82
C GLY A 80 -2.21 -2.54 1.88
N LEU A 81 -1.50 -2.75 0.76
CA LEU A 81 -0.09 -2.45 0.65
C LEU A 81 0.09 -1.04 0.07
N TRP A 82 1.09 -0.34 0.60
CA TRP A 82 1.48 0.98 0.13
C TRP A 82 2.91 0.99 -0.38
N ARG A 83 3.22 1.99 -1.22
CA ARG A 83 4.56 2.17 -1.77
C ARG A 83 4.90 3.64 -2.00
N CYS A 84 6.15 4.00 -1.73
CA CYS A 84 6.76 5.24 -2.18
C CYS A 84 7.65 4.95 -3.40
N TRP A 85 7.27 5.50 -4.56
CA TRP A 85 7.97 5.30 -5.84
C TRP A 85 9.23 6.15 -6.00
N THR A 86 9.46 7.12 -5.12
CA THR A 86 10.62 8.02 -5.22
C THR A 86 11.77 7.62 -4.30
N ARG A 87 11.50 7.40 -3.00
CA ARG A 87 12.53 7.10 -1.99
C ARG A 87 12.38 5.74 -1.29
N GLY A 88 11.36 4.95 -1.63
CA GLY A 88 11.16 3.63 -1.03
C GLY A 88 10.93 3.68 0.49
N CYS A 89 10.22 4.69 0.98
CA CYS A 89 9.97 4.89 2.42
C CYS A 89 9.40 3.64 3.12
N GLU A 90 8.66 2.79 2.41
CA GLU A 90 8.11 1.54 2.94
C GLU A 90 9.18 0.57 3.45
N GLN A 91 10.42 0.67 2.95
CA GLN A 91 11.53 -0.18 3.38
C GLN A 91 11.95 0.10 4.83
N SER A 92 11.66 1.30 5.34
CA SER A 92 11.96 1.68 6.73
C SER A 92 10.83 1.36 7.71
N TYR A 93 9.59 1.26 7.22
CA TYR A 93 8.39 1.16 8.07
C TYR A 93 7.55 -0.09 7.87
N SER A 94 7.87 -0.95 6.89
CA SER A 94 6.96 -1.97 6.32
C SER A 94 5.97 -1.37 5.31
N HIS A 95 5.59 -2.20 4.34
CA HIS A 95 4.74 -1.85 3.21
C HIS A 95 3.24 -2.08 3.48
N ASP A 96 2.89 -2.52 4.69
CA ASP A 96 1.51 -2.71 5.12
C ASP A 96 0.93 -1.45 5.79
N MET A 97 -0.39 -1.42 6.02
CA MET A 97 -1.08 -0.27 6.61
C MET A 97 -0.58 0.11 8.00
N LEU A 98 -0.20 -0.87 8.83
CA LEU A 98 0.41 -0.61 10.14
C LEU A 98 1.76 0.11 10.00
N GLY A 99 2.58 -0.27 9.02
CA GLY A 99 3.80 0.45 8.66
C GLY A 99 3.52 1.88 8.19
N LEU A 100 2.49 2.06 7.37
CA LEU A 100 2.07 3.40 6.92
C LEU A 100 1.66 4.29 8.09
N ILE A 101 0.81 3.80 8.99
CA ILE A 101 0.38 4.55 10.18
C ILE A 101 1.58 4.90 11.04
N HIS A 102 2.51 3.96 11.25
CA HIS A 102 3.72 4.25 12.00
C HIS A 102 4.46 5.44 11.40
N ALA A 103 4.72 5.40 10.09
CA ALA A 103 5.40 6.48 9.38
C ALA A 103 4.64 7.83 9.48
N LEU A 104 3.32 7.81 9.28
CA LEU A 104 2.48 9.01 9.35
C LEU A 104 2.44 9.61 10.77
N MET A 105 2.39 8.77 11.81
CA MET A 105 2.44 9.22 13.20
C MET A 105 3.79 9.87 13.52
N GLU A 106 4.91 9.29 13.08
CA GLU A 106 6.24 9.88 13.34
C GLU A 106 6.39 11.24 12.66
N VAL A 107 5.95 11.38 11.41
CA VAL A 107 6.00 12.65 10.67
C VAL A 107 5.08 13.69 11.30
N SER A 108 3.85 13.31 11.63
CA SER A 108 2.86 14.21 12.24
C SER A 108 3.31 14.72 13.61
N GLN A 109 3.88 13.86 14.44
CA GLN A 109 4.33 14.21 15.80
C GLN A 109 5.78 14.72 15.84
N LYS A 110 6.52 14.62 14.73
CA LYS A 110 7.96 14.93 14.64
C LYS A 110 8.78 14.21 15.73
N ALA A 111 8.41 12.96 16.01
CA ALA A 111 8.99 12.17 17.09
C ALA A 111 8.97 10.68 16.73
N LYS A 112 9.90 9.92 17.32
CA LYS A 112 9.87 8.45 17.20
C LYS A 112 8.68 7.89 17.97
N ILE A 113 7.94 7.00 17.33
CA ILE A 113 6.74 6.37 17.90
C ILE A 113 7.03 4.91 18.16
N ARG A 114 6.62 4.40 19.33
CA ARG A 114 6.80 2.99 19.65
C ARG A 114 5.70 2.21 18.95
N PHE A 115 6.04 1.05 18.41
CA PHE A 115 5.07 0.22 17.72
C PHE A 115 3.81 -0.16 18.53
N PRO A 116 3.86 -0.35 19.87
CA PRO A 116 2.63 -0.53 20.65
C PRO A 116 1.64 0.64 20.58
N ASP A 117 2.16 1.87 20.48
CA ASP A 117 1.33 3.07 20.37
C ASP A 117 0.67 3.15 18.97
N VAL A 118 1.34 2.61 17.94
CA VAL A 118 0.79 2.44 16.58
C VAL A 118 -0.37 1.45 16.59
N ILE A 119 -0.21 0.29 17.25
CA ILE A 119 -1.28 -0.70 17.38
C ILE A 119 -2.47 -0.11 18.13
N GLU A 120 -2.23 0.61 19.23
CA GLU A 120 -3.30 1.26 19.98
C GLU A 120 -4.06 2.29 19.12
N PHE A 121 -3.35 3.13 18.38
CA PHE A 121 -3.95 4.04 17.43
C PHE A 121 -4.81 3.29 16.40
N ALA A 122 -4.25 2.27 15.75
CA ALA A 122 -4.94 1.52 14.70
C ALA A 122 -6.23 0.85 15.18
N ILE A 123 -6.20 0.28 16.39
CA ILE A 123 -7.37 -0.36 17.01
C ILE A 123 -8.45 0.67 17.34
N ASN A 124 -8.06 1.81 17.92
CA ASN A 124 -8.99 2.88 18.23
C ASN A 124 -9.58 3.49 16.95
N PHE A 125 -8.73 3.70 15.93
CA PHE A 125 -9.13 4.23 14.63
C PHE A 125 -10.12 3.32 13.92
N THR A 126 -9.89 2.01 13.91
CA THR A 126 -10.79 1.02 13.28
C THR A 126 -11.97 0.63 14.15
N GLU A 127 -12.08 1.18 15.37
CA GLU A 127 -13.10 0.82 16.37
C GLU A 127 -13.22 -0.68 16.60
N THR A 128 -12.11 -1.40 16.49
CA THR A 128 -12.11 -2.87 16.49
C THR A 128 -11.80 -3.45 17.88
N SER A 129 -12.44 -4.56 18.23
CA SER A 129 -12.18 -5.29 19.49
C SER A 129 -11.20 -6.46 19.32
N ALA A 130 -10.63 -6.94 20.43
CA ALA A 130 -9.75 -8.11 20.45
C ALA A 130 -10.45 -9.36 19.90
N GLU A 131 -11.73 -9.51 20.24
CA GLU A 131 -12.58 -10.63 19.82
C GLU A 131 -12.82 -10.59 18.31
N GLN A 132 -13.05 -9.41 17.75
CA GLN A 132 -13.24 -9.24 16.31
C GLN A 132 -11.97 -9.58 15.51
N LEU A 133 -10.79 -9.18 15.99
CA LEU A 133 -9.53 -9.56 15.35
C LEU A 133 -9.31 -11.07 15.36
N LYS A 134 -9.63 -11.74 16.47
CA LYS A 134 -9.54 -13.21 16.58
C LYS A 134 -10.53 -13.93 15.66
N GLN A 135 -11.77 -13.45 15.59
CA GLN A 135 -12.77 -14.02 14.68
C GLN A 135 -12.32 -13.90 13.23
N TYR A 136 -11.80 -12.73 12.84
CA TYR A 136 -11.27 -12.53 11.49
C TYR A 136 -10.07 -13.43 11.20
N ALA A 137 -9.13 -13.52 12.15
CA ALA A 137 -7.98 -14.42 12.05
C ALA A 137 -8.42 -15.88 11.81
N ASN A 138 -9.40 -16.36 12.58
CA ASN A 138 -9.93 -17.72 12.44
C ASN A 138 -10.68 -17.93 11.11
N ASN A 139 -11.41 -16.93 10.63
CA ASN A 139 -12.14 -17.01 9.35
C ASN A 139 -11.21 -16.89 8.13
N SER A 140 -10.04 -16.27 8.28
CA SER A 140 -9.07 -16.11 7.19
C SER A 140 -8.49 -17.44 6.70
N GLU A 141 -8.46 -18.49 7.54
CA GLU A 141 -8.05 -19.84 7.15
C GLU A 141 -8.99 -20.43 6.07
N HIS A 142 -10.29 -20.15 6.15
CA HIS A 142 -11.25 -20.53 5.11
C HIS A 142 -11.00 -19.77 3.79
N ASN A 143 -10.57 -18.50 3.86
CA ASN A 143 -10.31 -17.66 2.69
C ASN A 143 -9.04 -18.11 1.93
N VAL A 144 -8.06 -18.73 2.60
CA VAL A 144 -6.88 -19.29 1.91
C VAL A 144 -7.28 -20.43 0.95
N PHE A 145 -8.22 -21.28 1.37
CA PHE A 145 -8.76 -22.33 0.52
C PHE A 145 -9.55 -21.74 -0.66
N ASP A 146 -10.39 -20.74 -0.41
CA ASP A 146 -11.15 -20.06 -1.48
C ASP A 146 -10.23 -19.33 -2.47
N LYS A 147 -9.15 -18.70 -2.00
CA LYS A 147 -8.11 -18.12 -2.87
C LYS A 147 -7.40 -19.17 -3.70
N PHE A 148 -7.10 -20.33 -3.12
CA PHE A 148 -6.52 -21.45 -3.87
C PHE A 148 -7.49 -21.95 -4.96
N VAL A 149 -8.77 -22.15 -4.62
CA VAL A 149 -9.80 -22.57 -5.58
C VAL A 149 -9.95 -21.53 -6.70
N LYS A 150 -10.05 -20.24 -6.37
CA LYS A 150 -10.09 -19.15 -7.36
C LYS A 150 -8.84 -19.11 -8.24
N ALA A 151 -7.65 -19.31 -7.68
CA ALA A 151 -6.39 -19.35 -8.45
C ALA A 151 -6.33 -20.54 -9.41
N VAL A 152 -6.88 -21.69 -9.00
CA VAL A 152 -7.02 -22.88 -9.86
C VAL A 152 -8.07 -22.67 -10.95
N GLU A 153 -9.17 -21.99 -10.64
CA GLU A 153 -10.24 -21.64 -11.59
C GLU A 153 -9.81 -20.57 -12.59
N LYS A 154 -8.94 -19.64 -12.18
CA LYS A 154 -8.30 -18.63 -13.03
C LYS A 154 -7.23 -19.26 -13.93
N LYS A 155 -7.60 -20.31 -14.68
CA LYS A 155 -6.79 -20.82 -15.80
C LYS A 155 -6.42 -19.63 -16.68
N LYS A 156 -5.12 -19.47 -16.94
CA LYS A 156 -4.58 -18.46 -17.85
C LYS A 156 -5.43 -18.47 -19.13
N LYS A 157 -6.12 -17.37 -19.42
CA LYS A 157 -6.45 -17.07 -20.81
C LYS A 157 -5.10 -16.92 -21.48
N ASP A 158 -4.64 -17.96 -22.17
CA ASP A 158 -3.52 -17.84 -23.08
C ASP A 158 -3.93 -16.82 -24.14
N SER A 159 -3.56 -15.57 -23.93
CA SER A 159 -3.47 -14.60 -25.01
C SER A 159 -2.24 -15.00 -25.83
N SER A 160 -2.36 -16.12 -26.55
CA SER A 160 -1.44 -16.44 -27.64
C SER A 160 -1.66 -15.39 -28.71
N THR A 161 -1.00 -14.24 -28.55
CA THR A 161 -0.91 -13.26 -29.62
C THR A 161 -0.22 -13.96 -30.78
N LYS A 162 -0.96 -14.16 -31.88
CA LYS A 162 -0.44 -14.79 -33.12
C LYS A 162 0.65 -13.97 -33.82
N ILE A 163 1.12 -12.89 -33.20
CA ILE A 163 2.11 -11.99 -33.76
C ILE A 163 3.49 -12.52 -33.39
N SER A 164 4.25 -12.97 -34.37
CA SER A 164 5.64 -13.38 -34.16
C SER A 164 6.50 -12.17 -33.82
N ARG A 165 7.57 -12.40 -33.04
CA ARG A 165 8.59 -11.39 -32.74
C ARG A 165 9.13 -10.72 -34.00
N GLU A 166 9.26 -11.49 -35.08
CA GLU A 166 9.75 -11.01 -36.38
C GLU A 166 8.80 -10.01 -37.03
N ASN A 167 7.48 -10.24 -36.94
CA ASN A 167 6.48 -9.34 -37.48
C ASN A 167 6.46 -8.00 -36.72
N VAL A 168 6.65 -8.03 -35.39
CA VAL A 168 6.77 -6.81 -34.58
C VAL A 168 8.06 -6.05 -34.93
N ARG A 169 9.19 -6.74 -35.13
CA ARG A 169 10.46 -6.08 -35.48
C ARG A 169 10.39 -5.36 -36.83
N LYS A 170 9.69 -5.93 -37.81
CA LYS A 170 9.50 -5.33 -39.14
C LYS A 170 8.56 -4.13 -39.15
N SER A 171 7.58 -4.08 -38.25
CA SER A 171 6.62 -2.97 -38.19
C SER A 171 7.14 -1.75 -37.43
N LEU A 172 8.16 -1.92 -36.59
CA LEU A 172 8.74 -0.84 -35.80
C LEU A 172 9.82 -0.10 -36.60
N THR A 173 9.80 1.24 -36.53
CA THR A 173 10.92 2.07 -37.00
C THR A 173 12.13 1.84 -36.10
N ARG A 174 13.19 1.24 -36.65
CA ARG A 174 14.44 0.96 -35.95
C ARG A 174 15.61 1.53 -36.76
N PRO A 175 16.50 2.33 -36.15
CA PRO A 175 16.48 2.77 -34.75
C PRO A 175 15.36 3.80 -34.47
N ALA A 176 14.87 3.84 -33.23
CA ALA A 176 13.81 4.79 -32.88
C ALA A 176 14.35 6.23 -32.89
N LYS A 177 13.65 7.11 -33.60
CA LYS A 177 14.05 8.51 -33.84
C LYS A 177 14.38 9.27 -32.55
N TYR A 178 13.64 9.02 -31.47
CA TYR A 178 13.86 9.60 -30.15
C TYR A 178 15.31 9.50 -29.64
N TYR A 179 15.99 8.37 -29.91
CA TYR A 179 17.36 8.14 -29.46
C TYR A 179 18.39 8.72 -30.43
N ILE A 180 18.11 8.69 -31.74
CA ILE A 180 18.96 9.34 -32.74
C ILE A 180 19.01 10.86 -32.50
N ASP A 181 17.86 11.47 -32.23
CA ASP A 181 17.75 12.91 -31.95
C ASP A 181 18.48 13.31 -30.64
N ARG A 182 18.84 12.35 -29.80
CA ARG A 182 19.61 12.53 -28.55
C ARG A 182 21.10 12.16 -28.68
N GLY A 183 21.57 11.86 -29.90
CA GLY A 183 22.99 11.62 -30.18
C GLY A 183 23.45 10.17 -29.97
N PHE A 184 22.53 9.22 -29.77
CA PHE A 184 22.89 7.81 -29.75
C PHE A 184 23.16 7.31 -31.18
N THR A 185 24.17 6.47 -31.35
CA THR A 185 24.49 5.88 -32.66
C THR A 185 23.60 4.68 -32.96
N GLU A 186 23.28 4.46 -34.22
CA GLU A 186 22.48 3.31 -34.65
C GLU A 186 23.09 1.97 -34.19
N LYS A 187 24.43 1.87 -34.18
CA LYS A 187 25.17 0.69 -33.72
C LYS A 187 24.88 0.28 -32.27
N VAL A 188 24.48 1.21 -31.40
CA VAL A 188 24.12 0.91 -30.00
C VAL A 188 22.62 0.72 -29.78
N LEU A 189 21.80 0.90 -30.82
CA LEU A 189 20.34 0.86 -30.76
C LEU A 189 19.73 -0.37 -31.46
N ASP A 190 20.56 -1.19 -32.12
CA ASP A 190 20.13 -2.39 -32.84
C ASP A 190 20.22 -3.69 -32.01
#